data_AF-A0A0A9YVI9-F1
#
_entry.id   AF-A0A0A9YVI9-F1
#
_cell.length_a   1.000
_cell.length_b   1.000
_cell.length_c   1.000
_cell.angle_alpha   90.00
_cell.angle_beta   90.00
_cell.angle_gamma   90.00
#
_symmetry.space_group_name_H-M   'P 1'
#
loop_
_entity.id
_entity.type
_entity.pdbx_description
1 polymer ?
#
loop_
_entity_poly.entity_id
_entity_poly.type
_entity_poly.pdbx_seq_one_letter_code
_entity_poly.pdbx_strand_id
1 'polypeptide(L)'
;MFKYEPIYLDDHDERPPPDLKTWITDLPAYLRKVSINKLAIPGSHNGLTYRINAKSQIALDCEFSVKRFSFVSKSTLANWSSCQRVSILKQLESGVRYFDLRVEFDSDTTGFWCVHLMKAEELQNSLQDIDIFLNRHPNEIVILDFQHFLNFTSRQDHKRLIHFLYEFFGKRLCPARPMSDLTVESMNLLKHQIIIVYRHDICSETKFFNGWRFPVAYPISSDPRLMLDSMGTHLAQSTSKNWCLVIKTVLKPSRWMVLRCPFANLRSKHAKSLLPHVLAFLVSQKNDNYFPNVIVADFVELDNAAFPRAIVNLNYDPDPNNDQISLKSTGQKERKSFRNSRLFHPHSHSHTHQHNKL
;
A
#
# COMPACT_ATOMS: atom_id res chain seq x y z
N MET A 1 20.96 -15.41 16.70
CA MET A 1 21.34 -15.13 15.30
C MET A 1 20.27 -15.79 14.43
N PHE A 2 19.24 -15.06 14.02
CA PHE A 2 18.20 -15.62 13.17
C PHE A 2 18.78 -15.79 11.77
N LYS A 3 18.94 -17.04 11.33
CA LYS A 3 19.21 -17.36 9.92
C LYS A 3 17.91 -17.11 9.17
N TYR A 4 17.90 -16.06 8.36
CA TYR A 4 16.84 -15.81 7.41
C TYR A 4 17.10 -16.73 6.20
N GLU A 5 16.23 -17.71 6.01
CA GLU A 5 16.10 -18.37 4.71
C GLU A 5 15.05 -17.58 3.90
N PRO A 6 15.35 -17.23 2.64
CA PRO A 6 14.36 -16.59 1.78
C PRO A 6 13.17 -17.53 1.64
N ILE A 7 11.98 -17.03 1.99
CA ILE A 7 10.72 -17.74 1.77
C ILE A 7 10.54 -17.79 0.25
N TYR A 8 10.88 -18.93 -0.35
CA TYR A 8 10.34 -19.28 -1.65
C TYR A 8 8.84 -19.47 -1.46
N LEU A 9 8.06 -18.60 -2.07
CA LEU A 9 6.63 -18.82 -2.22
C LEU A 9 6.47 -20.13 -2.99
N ASP A 10 5.68 -21.03 -2.42
CA ASP A 10 5.44 -22.39 -2.92
C ASP A 10 5.11 -22.38 -4.42
N ASP A 11 5.86 -23.17 -5.21
CA ASP A 11 5.93 -23.20 -6.68
C ASP A 11 4.69 -23.85 -7.35
N HIS A 12 3.53 -23.77 -6.71
CA HIS A 12 2.29 -24.43 -7.17
C HIS A 12 1.37 -23.53 -8.01
N ASP A 13 1.74 -22.27 -8.29
CA ASP A 13 1.04 -21.42 -9.26
C ASP A 13 1.87 -21.34 -10.55
N GLU A 14 1.42 -21.98 -11.63
CA GLU A 14 2.10 -21.98 -12.95
C GLU A 14 2.19 -20.57 -13.59
N ARG A 15 1.64 -19.54 -12.95
CA ARG A 15 1.71 -18.16 -13.44
C ARG A 15 3.07 -17.53 -13.11
N PRO A 16 3.74 -16.89 -14.08
CA PRO A 16 4.95 -16.13 -13.78
C PRO A 16 4.63 -15.03 -12.76
N PRO A 17 5.55 -14.73 -11.83
CA PRO A 17 5.32 -13.70 -10.83
C PRO A 17 5.04 -12.35 -11.52
N PRO A 18 4.14 -11.51 -10.96
CA PRO A 18 3.76 -10.25 -11.58
C PRO A 18 4.97 -9.32 -11.73
N ASP A 19 5.06 -8.62 -12.86
CA ASP A 19 6.07 -7.57 -13.05
C ASP A 19 5.72 -6.38 -12.17
N LEU A 20 6.57 -6.08 -11.19
CA LEU A 20 6.38 -4.97 -10.26
C LEU A 20 6.32 -3.60 -10.98
N LYS A 21 6.86 -3.46 -12.18
CA LYS A 21 6.78 -2.21 -12.94
C LYS A 21 5.39 -1.97 -13.51
N THR A 22 4.63 -3.02 -13.80
CA THR A 22 3.34 -2.95 -14.53
C THR A 22 2.21 -3.69 -13.83
N TRP A 23 2.38 -4.01 -12.55
CA TRP A 23 1.45 -4.90 -11.84
C TRP A 23 0.00 -4.40 -11.79
N ILE A 24 -0.29 -3.09 -11.92
CA ILE A 24 -1.68 -2.61 -12.03
C ILE A 24 -2.23 -2.88 -13.43
N THR A 25 -1.43 -2.65 -14.45
CA THR A 25 -1.74 -2.94 -15.86
C THR A 25 -2.02 -4.43 -16.07
N ASP A 26 -1.22 -5.26 -15.41
CA ASP A 26 -1.24 -6.72 -15.56
C ASP A 26 -2.30 -7.40 -14.68
N LEU A 27 -3.09 -6.62 -13.91
CA LEU A 27 -4.17 -7.16 -13.10
C LEU A 27 -5.17 -7.97 -13.96
N PRO A 28 -5.65 -9.11 -13.45
CA PRO A 28 -6.77 -9.83 -14.04
C PRO A 28 -7.95 -8.91 -14.35
N ALA A 29 -8.64 -9.16 -15.47
CA ALA A 29 -9.71 -8.28 -15.95
C ALA A 29 -10.82 -8.04 -14.91
N TYR A 30 -11.12 -9.00 -14.05
CA TYR A 30 -12.10 -8.84 -12.97
C TYR A 30 -11.63 -7.87 -11.89
N LEU A 31 -10.34 -7.88 -11.52
CA LEU A 31 -9.77 -6.95 -10.54
C LEU A 31 -9.63 -5.53 -11.09
N ARG A 32 -9.51 -5.37 -12.40
CA ARG A 32 -9.50 -4.03 -13.01
C ARG A 32 -10.85 -3.30 -12.84
N LYS A 33 -11.93 -4.04 -12.59
CA LYS A 33 -13.29 -3.53 -12.40
C LYS A 33 -13.67 -3.27 -10.95
N VAL A 34 -12.90 -3.79 -9.99
CA VAL A 34 -13.14 -3.47 -8.57
C VAL A 34 -12.55 -2.11 -8.23
N SER A 35 -13.06 -1.50 -7.16
CA SER A 35 -12.55 -0.22 -6.67
C SER A 35 -11.13 -0.36 -6.15
N ILE A 36 -10.32 0.69 -6.28
CA ILE A 36 -8.89 0.70 -5.94
C ILE A 36 -8.64 0.37 -4.46
N ASN A 37 -9.61 0.65 -3.58
CA ASN A 37 -9.57 0.29 -2.16
C ASN A 37 -9.84 -1.19 -1.89
N LYS A 38 -9.95 -2.02 -2.93
CA LYS A 38 -10.00 -3.47 -2.86
C LYS A 38 -8.73 -4.11 -3.44
N LEU A 39 -7.72 -3.29 -3.78
CA LEU A 39 -6.41 -3.76 -4.22
C LEU A 39 -5.39 -3.66 -3.08
N ALA A 40 -4.47 -4.61 -3.04
CA ALA A 40 -3.35 -4.61 -2.11
C ALA A 40 -2.28 -3.68 -2.70
N ILE A 41 -2.07 -2.53 -2.08
CA ILE A 41 -1.22 -1.47 -2.65
C ILE A 41 0.01 -1.25 -1.77
N PRO A 42 1.23 -1.52 -2.27
CA PRO A 42 2.43 -1.19 -1.54
C PRO A 42 2.68 0.32 -1.55
N GLY A 43 2.98 0.85 -0.38
CA GLY A 43 3.24 2.25 -0.13
C GLY A 43 4.62 2.51 0.48
N SER A 44 5.13 3.72 0.26
CA SER A 44 6.42 4.19 0.74
C SER A 44 6.24 5.31 1.76
N HIS A 45 6.78 5.11 2.97
CA HIS A 45 6.75 6.11 4.04
C HIS A 45 7.79 7.18 3.80
N ASN A 46 7.36 8.45 3.86
CA ASN A 46 8.18 9.63 3.52
C ASN A 46 9.03 9.37 2.26
N GLY A 47 8.37 8.95 1.18
CA GLY A 47 9.04 8.29 0.05
C GLY A 47 10.10 9.13 -0.65
N LEU A 48 10.03 10.46 -0.50
CA LEU A 48 10.91 11.44 -1.13
C LEU A 48 12.14 11.82 -0.29
N THR A 49 12.45 11.05 0.76
CA THR A 49 13.57 11.34 1.68
C THR A 49 14.91 10.70 1.27
N TYR A 50 14.98 10.09 0.09
CA TYR A 50 16.15 9.34 -0.37
C TYR A 50 17.37 10.21 -0.70
N ARG A 51 17.18 11.51 -0.93
CA ARG A 51 18.28 12.48 -1.16
C ARG A 51 18.82 13.15 0.10
N ILE A 52 18.21 12.91 1.27
CA ILE A 52 18.70 13.48 2.54
C ILE A 52 20.13 13.03 2.80
N ASN A 53 21.02 13.99 3.05
CA ASN A 53 22.42 13.74 3.36
C ASN A 53 22.97 14.80 4.32
N ALA A 54 24.24 14.68 4.73
CA ALA A 54 24.85 15.57 5.72
C ALA A 54 24.88 17.06 5.30
N LYS A 55 24.76 17.37 4.00
CA LYS A 55 24.69 18.74 3.48
C LYS A 55 23.27 19.31 3.46
N SER A 56 22.25 18.48 3.65
CA SER A 56 20.85 18.92 3.69
C SER A 56 20.65 19.99 4.76
N GLN A 57 19.78 20.95 4.44
CA GLN A 57 19.30 21.93 5.42
C GLN A 57 18.36 21.23 6.41
N ILE A 58 18.36 21.69 7.66
CA ILE A 58 17.45 21.16 8.69
C ILE A 58 16.06 21.76 8.43
N ALA A 59 15.05 20.90 8.35
CA ALA A 59 13.67 21.30 8.11
C ALA A 59 13.00 21.79 9.40
N LEU A 60 11.79 22.36 9.27
CA LEU A 60 11.06 22.90 10.42
C LEU A 60 10.53 21.82 11.36
N ASP A 61 10.23 20.62 10.87
CA ASP A 61 9.74 19.49 11.67
C ASP A 61 10.80 18.81 12.55
N CYS A 62 12.07 19.22 12.43
CA CYS A 62 13.10 18.84 13.39
C CYS A 62 12.91 19.62 14.70
N GLU A 63 12.49 18.91 15.76
CA GLU A 63 12.30 19.48 17.10
C GLU A 63 13.52 20.31 17.55
N PHE A 64 13.23 21.45 18.18
CA PHE A 64 14.24 22.39 18.69
C PHE A 64 15.23 21.73 19.66
N SER A 65 14.78 20.76 20.43
CA SER A 65 15.60 20.01 21.37
C SER A 65 16.66 19.13 20.67
N VAL A 66 16.37 18.57 19.48
CA VAL A 66 17.36 17.87 18.65
C VAL A 66 18.34 18.87 18.02
N LYS A 67 17.87 20.08 17.64
CA LYS A 67 18.71 21.18 17.16
C LYS A 67 19.70 21.69 18.21
N ARG A 68 19.36 21.59 19.51
CA ARG A 68 20.15 22.12 20.63
C ARG A 68 21.25 21.17 21.13
N PHE A 69 21.17 19.88 20.82
CA PHE A 69 22.22 18.92 21.15
C PHE A 69 23.38 19.04 20.16
N SER A 70 24.37 19.86 20.51
CA SER A 70 25.57 20.14 19.70
C SER A 70 26.38 18.89 19.29
N PHE A 71 26.15 17.74 19.93
CA PHE A 71 26.82 16.48 19.63
C PHE A 71 26.15 15.64 18.52
N VAL A 72 24.90 15.95 18.13
CA VAL A 72 24.25 15.25 17.01
C VAL A 72 24.71 15.90 15.71
N SER A 73 25.68 15.27 15.04
CA SER A 73 26.16 15.75 13.75
C SER A 73 25.05 15.78 12.70
N LYS A 74 25.12 16.67 11.70
CA LYS A 74 24.21 16.65 10.54
C LYS A 74 24.21 15.31 9.81
N SER A 75 25.35 14.60 9.81
CA SER A 75 25.46 13.25 9.25
C SER A 75 24.62 12.23 10.03
N THR A 76 24.69 12.27 11.36
CA THR A 76 23.82 11.47 12.22
C THR A 76 22.35 11.81 11.96
N LEU A 77 21.99 13.09 11.96
CA LEU A 77 20.61 13.50 11.70
C LEU A 77 20.13 12.96 10.33
N ALA A 78 20.92 13.11 9.27
CA ALA A 78 20.59 12.60 7.94
C ALA A 78 20.34 11.09 7.92
N ASN A 79 21.21 10.32 8.59
CA ASN A 79 21.10 8.85 8.69
C ASN A 79 19.82 8.38 9.40
N TRP A 80 19.33 9.16 10.35
CA TRP A 80 18.10 8.86 11.09
C TRP A 80 16.83 9.48 10.47
N SER A 81 17.01 10.40 9.53
CA SER A 81 15.91 11.12 8.84
C SER A 81 15.51 10.46 7.53
N SER A 82 16.41 9.76 6.87
CA SER A 82 16.11 9.10 5.59
C SER A 82 15.27 7.83 5.81
N CYS A 83 14.10 7.75 5.15
CA CYS A 83 13.17 6.62 5.20
C CYS A 83 13.31 5.68 3.98
N GLN A 84 13.93 6.14 2.90
CA GLN A 84 14.16 5.37 1.67
C GLN A 84 15.59 5.59 1.18
N ARG A 85 16.19 4.64 0.45
CA ARG A 85 17.55 4.81 -0.13
C ARG A 85 17.61 4.90 -1.64
N VAL A 86 16.48 4.69 -2.31
CA VAL A 86 16.39 4.67 -3.76
C VAL A 86 15.44 5.75 -4.25
N SER A 87 15.64 6.23 -5.48
CA SER A 87 14.82 7.29 -6.07
C SER A 87 13.36 6.89 -6.17
N ILE A 88 12.47 7.86 -6.28
CA ILE A 88 11.04 7.58 -6.46
C ILE A 88 10.79 6.76 -7.73
N LEU A 89 11.52 7.03 -8.82
CA LEU A 89 11.46 6.20 -10.02
C LEU A 89 11.78 4.73 -9.70
N LYS A 90 12.81 4.48 -8.88
CA LYS A 90 13.16 3.11 -8.50
C LYS A 90 12.12 2.48 -7.56
N GLN A 91 11.53 3.25 -6.66
CA GLN A 91 10.43 2.77 -5.80
C GLN A 91 9.21 2.35 -6.63
N LEU A 92 8.87 3.14 -7.66
CA LEU A 92 7.82 2.83 -8.63
C LEU A 92 8.16 1.54 -9.41
N GLU A 93 9.39 1.40 -9.91
CA GLU A 93 9.86 0.18 -10.57
C GLU A 93 9.86 -1.05 -9.64
N SER A 94 9.96 -0.82 -8.33
CA SER A 94 9.87 -1.84 -7.29
C SER A 94 8.43 -2.14 -6.86
N GLY A 95 7.41 -1.57 -7.51
CA GLY A 95 6.00 -1.89 -7.28
C GLY A 95 5.22 -0.89 -6.45
N VAL A 96 5.88 0.08 -5.80
CA VAL A 96 5.19 1.09 -4.97
C VAL A 96 4.23 1.92 -5.82
N ARG A 97 3.01 2.15 -5.33
CA ARG A 97 2.01 3.02 -5.98
C ARG A 97 1.38 4.04 -5.03
N TYR A 98 1.78 4.04 -3.75
CA TYR A 98 1.36 5.02 -2.76
C TYR A 98 2.56 5.73 -2.14
N PHE A 99 2.54 7.07 -2.09
CA PHE A 99 3.59 7.86 -1.46
C PHE A 99 3.03 8.73 -0.35
N ASP A 100 3.54 8.52 0.87
CA ASP A 100 3.33 9.42 2.00
C ASP A 100 4.30 10.60 1.89
N LEU A 101 3.74 11.81 1.74
CA LEU A 101 4.49 13.02 1.43
C LEU A 101 4.39 14.05 2.55
N ARG A 102 5.55 14.68 2.82
CA ARG A 102 5.65 15.88 3.64
C ARG A 102 6.29 16.96 2.80
N VAL A 103 5.66 18.13 2.80
CA VAL A 103 6.09 19.26 1.98
C VAL A 103 6.33 20.46 2.86
N GLU A 104 7.48 21.09 2.69
CA GLU A 104 7.79 22.40 3.26
C GLU A 104 7.66 23.47 2.18
N PHE A 105 7.00 24.58 2.50
CA PHE A 105 6.97 25.75 1.64
C PHE A 105 8.16 26.66 1.97
N ASP A 106 8.94 27.01 0.95
CA ASP A 106 10.07 27.91 1.09
C ASP A 106 9.63 29.30 0.63
N SER A 107 9.43 30.22 1.59
CA SER A 107 8.90 31.56 1.30
C SER A 107 9.84 32.44 0.47
N ASP A 108 11.15 32.17 0.55
CA ASP A 108 12.18 32.99 -0.11
C ASP A 108 12.26 32.66 -1.60
N THR A 109 12.18 31.37 -1.92
CA THR A 109 12.20 30.87 -3.31
C THR A 109 10.81 30.68 -3.89
N THR A 110 9.76 30.76 -3.06
CA THR A 110 8.38 30.35 -3.37
C THR A 110 8.25 28.89 -3.83
N GLY A 111 9.25 28.06 -3.54
CA GLY A 111 9.33 26.66 -3.93
C GLY A 111 8.74 25.71 -2.89
N PHE A 112 8.61 24.44 -3.28
CA PHE A 112 8.15 23.36 -2.41
C PHE A 112 9.24 22.31 -2.26
N TRP A 113 9.54 21.93 -1.02
CA TRP A 113 10.58 20.97 -0.68
C TRP A 113 9.99 19.71 -0.07
N CYS A 114 10.50 18.56 -0.46
CA CYS A 114 10.25 17.30 0.21
C CYS A 114 11.11 17.23 1.46
N VAL A 115 10.50 16.91 2.61
CA VAL A 115 11.19 17.00 3.90
C VAL A 115 10.88 15.83 4.82
N HIS A 116 11.80 15.55 5.73
CA HIS A 116 11.55 14.80 6.96
C HIS A 116 12.73 15.07 7.88
N LEU A 117 12.56 15.94 8.88
CA LEU A 117 13.61 16.51 9.74
C LEU A 117 14.69 17.33 8.99
N MET A 118 14.95 17.02 7.72
CA MET A 118 15.87 17.71 6.81
C MET A 118 15.23 17.82 5.42
N LYS A 119 15.64 18.84 4.66
CA LYS A 119 15.27 19.00 3.25
C LYS A 119 15.95 17.92 2.40
N ALA A 120 15.16 17.19 1.63
CA ALA A 120 15.63 16.16 0.72
C ALA A 120 15.93 16.76 -0.66
N GLU A 121 14.89 17.22 -1.35
CA GLU A 121 14.95 17.85 -2.67
C GLU A 121 13.68 18.66 -2.95
N GLU A 122 13.70 19.45 -4.01
CA GLU A 122 12.51 20.14 -4.50
C GLU A 122 11.46 19.15 -4.99
N LEU A 123 10.20 19.42 -4.64
CA LEU A 123 9.05 18.59 -4.98
C LEU A 123 8.96 18.36 -6.49
N GLN A 124 9.19 19.41 -7.29
CA GLN A 124 9.11 19.33 -8.75
C GLN A 124 10.02 18.23 -9.33
N ASN A 125 11.25 18.09 -8.85
CA ASN A 125 12.17 17.05 -9.33
C ASN A 125 11.62 15.64 -9.06
N SER A 126 11.00 15.46 -7.88
CA SER A 126 10.36 14.19 -7.53
C SER A 126 9.12 13.91 -8.37
N LEU A 127 8.32 14.93 -8.70
CA LEU A 127 7.15 14.77 -9.57
C LEU A 127 7.56 14.48 -11.02
N GLN A 128 8.70 15.00 -11.49
CA GLN A 128 9.25 14.69 -12.82
C GLN A 128 9.60 13.20 -12.94
N ASP A 129 10.22 12.60 -11.92
CA ASP A 129 10.49 11.16 -11.90
C ASP A 129 9.20 10.32 -11.96
N ILE A 130 8.11 10.78 -11.31
CA ILE A 130 6.78 10.16 -11.42
C ILE A 130 6.23 10.28 -12.84
N ASP A 131 6.31 11.46 -13.47
CA ASP A 131 5.83 11.65 -14.84
C ASP A 131 6.64 10.80 -15.84
N ILE A 132 7.95 10.67 -15.67
CA ILE A 132 8.79 9.75 -16.47
C ILE A 132 8.26 8.32 -16.38
N PHE A 133 7.97 7.83 -15.17
CA PHE A 133 7.41 6.50 -14.98
C PHE A 133 6.04 6.34 -15.64
N LEU A 134 5.13 7.28 -15.43
CA LEU A 134 3.76 7.22 -15.95
C LEU A 134 3.68 7.41 -17.47
N ASN A 135 4.66 8.08 -18.09
CA ASN A 135 4.83 8.12 -19.54
C ASN A 135 5.22 6.76 -20.11
N ARG A 136 6.11 6.03 -19.42
CA ARG A 136 6.53 4.68 -19.83
C ARG A 136 5.46 3.62 -19.55
N HIS A 137 4.59 3.87 -18.57
CA HIS A 137 3.56 2.94 -18.12
C HIS A 137 2.19 3.64 -18.04
N PRO A 138 1.51 3.86 -19.19
CA PRO A 138 0.32 4.73 -19.29
C PRO A 138 -0.93 4.22 -18.56
N ASN A 139 -0.92 2.95 -18.13
CA ASN A 139 -2.01 2.29 -17.44
C ASN A 139 -1.75 2.11 -15.93
N GLU A 140 -0.58 2.54 -15.44
CA GLU A 140 -0.27 2.55 -14.02
C GLU A 140 -0.87 3.78 -13.34
N ILE A 141 -1.18 3.63 -12.05
CA ILE A 141 -1.86 4.64 -11.24
C ILE A 141 -1.04 4.90 -9.98
N VAL A 142 -0.77 6.17 -9.65
CA VAL A 142 -0.01 6.57 -8.46
C VAL A 142 -0.88 7.43 -7.55
N ILE A 143 -0.82 7.14 -6.25
CA ILE A 143 -1.49 7.87 -5.18
C ILE A 143 -0.44 8.70 -4.44
N LEU A 144 -0.62 10.02 -4.44
CA LEU A 144 0.21 10.97 -3.72
C LEU A 144 -0.56 11.52 -2.53
N ASP A 145 -0.14 11.17 -1.32
CA ASP A 145 -0.79 11.62 -0.08
C ASP A 145 0.03 12.70 0.62
N PHE A 146 -0.42 13.94 0.46
CA PHE A 146 0.16 15.11 1.11
C PHE A 146 -0.31 15.17 2.56
N GLN A 147 0.47 14.54 3.45
CA GLN A 147 0.09 14.37 4.86
C GLN A 147 0.45 15.56 5.73
N HIS A 148 1.62 16.15 5.52
CA HIS A 148 2.14 17.22 6.36
C HIS A 148 2.58 18.40 5.50
N PHE A 149 2.13 19.59 5.92
CA PHE A 149 2.44 20.87 5.30
C PHE A 149 3.22 21.72 6.31
N LEU A 150 4.50 21.97 6.03
CA LEU A 150 5.41 22.70 6.90
C LEU A 150 5.68 24.08 6.33
N ASN A 151 5.68 25.11 7.19
CA ASN A 151 5.79 26.51 6.78
C ASN A 151 4.66 27.03 5.88
N PHE A 152 3.52 26.33 5.80
CA PHE A 152 2.31 26.84 5.16
C PHE A 152 1.61 27.74 6.19
N THR A 153 1.92 29.03 6.15
CA THR A 153 1.45 30.01 7.14
C THR A 153 0.11 30.61 6.77
N SER A 154 -0.25 30.54 5.49
CA SER A 154 -1.47 31.12 4.95
C SER A 154 -2.20 30.13 4.03
N ARG A 155 -3.51 30.35 3.88
CA ARG A 155 -4.32 29.65 2.89
C ARG A 155 -3.79 29.83 1.46
N GLN A 156 -3.12 30.96 1.19
CA GLN A 156 -2.54 31.24 -0.12
C GLN A 156 -1.37 30.31 -0.46
N ASP A 157 -0.60 29.86 0.53
CA ASP A 157 0.50 28.91 0.33
C ASP A 157 -0.04 27.56 -0.16
N HIS A 158 -1.16 27.11 0.42
CA HIS A 158 -1.87 25.93 -0.06
C HIS A 158 -2.40 26.12 -1.48
N LYS A 159 -3.00 27.28 -1.80
CA LYS A 159 -3.47 27.59 -3.16
C LYS A 159 -2.34 27.54 -4.18
N ARG A 160 -1.13 28.01 -3.84
CA ARG A 160 0.07 27.91 -4.70
C ARG A 160 0.43 26.45 -4.98
N LEU A 161 0.49 25.60 -3.95
CA LEU A 161 0.80 24.18 -4.13
C LEU A 161 -0.28 23.49 -4.98
N ILE A 162 -1.55 23.74 -4.69
CA ILE A 162 -2.68 23.17 -5.43
C ILE A 162 -2.63 23.58 -6.90
N HIS A 163 -2.40 24.86 -7.19
CA HIS A 163 -2.23 25.36 -8.55
C HIS A 163 -1.04 24.69 -9.25
N PHE A 164 0.12 24.62 -8.59
CA PHE A 164 1.29 23.92 -9.10
C PHE A 164 0.98 22.45 -9.45
N LEU A 165 0.27 21.72 -8.59
CA LEU A 165 -0.11 20.32 -8.84
C LEU A 165 -1.09 20.17 -10.01
N TYR A 166 -2.06 21.09 -10.14
CA TYR A 166 -2.97 21.12 -11.29
C TYR A 166 -2.24 21.36 -12.60
N GLU A 167 -1.36 22.35 -12.65
CA GLU A 167 -0.56 22.67 -13.83
C GLU A 167 0.39 21.52 -14.19
N PHE A 168 1.05 20.93 -13.20
CA PHE A 168 2.05 19.89 -13.42
C PHE A 168 1.44 18.60 -13.99
N PHE A 169 0.35 18.09 -13.39
CA PHE A 169 -0.24 16.81 -13.79
C PHE A 169 -1.37 16.93 -14.81
N GLY A 170 -2.01 18.10 -14.89
CA GLY A 170 -3.09 18.40 -15.83
C GLY A 170 -4.14 17.31 -15.90
N LYS A 171 -4.39 16.81 -17.13
CA LYS A 171 -5.39 15.78 -17.41
C LYS A 171 -5.12 14.41 -16.79
N ARG A 172 -3.91 14.13 -16.27
CA ARG A 172 -3.63 12.87 -15.56
C ARG A 172 -4.29 12.83 -14.18
N LEU A 173 -4.69 13.98 -13.63
CA LEU A 173 -5.31 14.05 -12.31
C LEU A 173 -6.70 13.45 -12.32
N CYS A 174 -6.91 12.45 -11.49
CA CYS A 174 -8.23 11.94 -11.18
C CYS A 174 -8.96 12.93 -10.25
N PRO A 175 -10.09 13.52 -10.69
CA PRO A 175 -10.93 14.28 -9.78
C PRO A 175 -11.57 13.35 -8.74
N ALA A 176 -11.77 13.88 -7.53
CA ALA A 176 -12.41 13.21 -6.44
C ALA A 176 -13.82 12.76 -6.83
N ARG A 177 -14.11 11.51 -6.50
CA ARG A 177 -15.36 10.82 -6.85
C ARG A 177 -15.67 9.74 -5.80
N PRO A 178 -16.88 9.14 -5.79
CA PRO A 178 -17.18 7.98 -4.96
C PRO A 178 -16.14 6.85 -5.11
N MET A 179 -15.85 6.13 -4.03
CA MET A 179 -14.78 5.12 -4.03
C MET A 179 -15.14 3.93 -4.93
N SER A 180 -16.44 3.63 -5.03
CA SER A 180 -17.02 2.65 -5.96
C SER A 180 -16.64 2.91 -7.41
N ASP A 181 -16.47 4.17 -7.79
CA ASP A 181 -16.27 4.58 -9.18
C ASP A 181 -14.77 4.71 -9.53
N LEU A 182 -13.92 4.55 -8.52
CA LEU A 182 -12.48 4.63 -8.63
C LEU A 182 -11.89 3.24 -8.91
N THR A 183 -12.09 2.75 -10.12
CA THR A 183 -11.60 1.45 -10.60
C THR A 183 -10.41 1.64 -11.54
N VAL A 184 -9.59 0.62 -11.73
CA VAL A 184 -8.48 0.69 -12.71
C VAL A 184 -9.02 0.90 -14.12
N GLU A 185 -10.13 0.25 -14.45
CA GLU A 185 -10.81 0.41 -15.74
C GLU A 185 -11.28 1.86 -15.97
N SER A 186 -11.93 2.48 -14.99
CA SER A 186 -12.42 3.86 -15.13
C SER A 186 -11.27 4.88 -15.21
N MET A 187 -10.19 4.65 -14.46
CA MET A 187 -8.97 5.45 -14.51
C MET A 187 -8.32 5.39 -15.90
N ASN A 188 -8.12 4.18 -16.44
CA ASN A 188 -7.47 3.98 -17.74
C ASN A 188 -8.33 4.48 -18.91
N LEU A 189 -9.66 4.31 -18.84
CA LEU A 189 -10.60 4.82 -19.84
C LEU A 189 -10.53 6.35 -19.93
N LEU A 190 -10.50 7.02 -18.77
CA LEU A 190 -10.47 8.48 -18.66
C LEU A 190 -9.05 9.06 -18.74
N LYS A 191 -8.02 8.22 -18.92
CA LYS A 191 -6.60 8.62 -18.95
C LYS A 191 -6.13 9.34 -17.69
N HIS A 192 -6.75 9.03 -16.55
CA HIS A 192 -6.28 9.47 -15.25
C HIS A 192 -5.24 8.48 -14.72
N GLN A 193 -4.16 9.00 -14.13
CA GLN A 193 -3.08 8.21 -13.55
C GLN A 193 -2.69 8.68 -12.14
N ILE A 194 -3.08 9.89 -11.73
CA ILE A 194 -2.68 10.46 -10.45
C ILE A 194 -3.90 10.66 -9.57
N ILE A 195 -3.84 10.14 -8.35
CA ILE A 195 -4.78 10.44 -7.27
C ILE A 195 -4.04 11.30 -6.25
N ILE A 196 -4.53 12.51 -6.00
CA ILE A 196 -4.01 13.38 -4.94
C ILE A 196 -4.92 13.28 -3.73
N VAL A 197 -4.33 12.89 -2.60
CA VAL A 197 -4.93 13.00 -1.27
C VAL A 197 -4.34 14.23 -0.60
N TYR A 198 -5.21 15.18 -0.20
CA TYR A 198 -4.78 16.47 0.36
C TYR A 198 -5.37 16.66 1.75
N ARG A 199 -4.51 16.68 2.78
CA ARG A 199 -4.94 16.68 4.20
C ARG A 199 -5.01 18.08 4.80
N HIS A 200 -5.80 18.96 4.20
CA HIS A 200 -6.07 20.31 4.69
C HIS A 200 -7.52 20.72 4.35
N ASP A 201 -8.13 21.62 5.12
CA ASP A 201 -9.54 22.00 4.97
C ASP A 201 -9.89 22.58 3.59
N ILE A 202 -8.95 23.32 3.00
CA ILE A 202 -9.00 23.88 1.65
C ILE A 202 -9.24 22.83 0.57
N CYS A 203 -8.96 21.54 0.84
CA CYS A 203 -9.25 20.45 -0.07
C CYS A 203 -10.73 20.45 -0.50
N SER A 204 -11.64 20.93 0.33
CA SER A 204 -13.07 21.09 0.03
C SER A 204 -13.36 22.02 -1.17
N GLU A 205 -12.42 22.89 -1.54
CA GLU A 205 -12.51 23.80 -2.69
C GLU A 205 -11.79 23.25 -3.94
N THR A 206 -11.32 22.00 -3.88
CA THR A 206 -10.56 21.37 -4.96
C THR A 206 -11.26 20.11 -5.45
N LYS A 207 -10.76 19.56 -6.56
CA LYS A 207 -11.12 18.22 -7.03
C LYS A 207 -10.19 17.14 -6.44
N PHE A 208 -9.42 17.41 -5.39
CA PHE A 208 -8.57 16.39 -4.75
C PHE A 208 -9.34 15.56 -3.74
N PHE A 209 -8.84 14.36 -3.44
CA PHE A 209 -9.45 13.50 -2.44
C PHE A 209 -9.11 14.01 -1.04
N ASN A 210 -10.13 14.24 -0.23
CA ASN A 210 -9.92 14.60 1.16
C ASN A 210 -9.32 13.41 1.94
N GLY A 211 -8.42 13.69 2.87
CA GLY A 211 -7.75 12.70 3.73
C GLY A 211 -8.69 11.75 4.48
N TRP A 212 -9.95 12.11 4.78
CA TRP A 212 -10.89 11.18 5.41
C TRP A 212 -11.27 9.99 4.51
N ARG A 213 -11.11 10.11 3.18
CA ARG A 213 -11.28 8.98 2.24
C ARG A 213 -10.12 8.00 2.27
N PHE A 214 -9.00 8.43 2.86
CA PHE A 214 -7.80 7.64 3.08
C PHE A 214 -7.34 7.73 4.56
N PRO A 215 -8.14 7.23 5.52
CA PRO A 215 -7.74 7.20 6.93
C PRO A 215 -6.43 6.45 7.12
N VAL A 216 -5.60 6.96 8.03
CA VAL A 216 -4.28 6.42 8.32
C VAL A 216 -4.32 5.74 9.68
N ALA A 217 -3.97 4.45 9.72
CA ALA A 217 -3.68 3.72 10.95
C ALA A 217 -2.18 3.77 11.23
N TYR A 218 -1.84 4.26 12.42
CA TYR A 218 -0.47 4.31 12.93
C TYR A 218 -0.23 3.16 13.90
N PRO A 219 1.00 2.64 13.99
CA PRO A 219 1.39 1.70 15.03
C PRO A 219 1.12 2.25 16.42
N ILE A 220 0.42 1.45 17.24
CA ILE A 220 0.18 1.74 18.65
C ILE A 220 1.38 1.39 19.54
N SER A 221 2.32 0.61 19.01
CA SER A 221 3.48 0.10 19.74
C SER A 221 4.71 0.03 18.85
N SER A 222 5.89 0.15 19.45
CA SER A 222 7.16 -0.15 18.81
C SER A 222 7.53 -1.64 18.85
N ASP A 223 6.78 -2.47 19.59
CA ASP A 223 6.89 -3.93 19.54
C ASP A 223 6.25 -4.44 18.23
N PRO A 224 7.00 -5.17 17.38
CA PRO A 224 6.50 -5.64 16.09
C PRO A 224 5.22 -6.49 16.18
N ARG A 225 5.05 -7.31 17.23
CA ARG A 225 3.87 -8.19 17.34
C ARG A 225 2.63 -7.38 17.68
N LEU A 226 2.72 -6.51 18.68
CA LEU A 226 1.61 -5.63 19.07
C LEU A 226 1.23 -4.67 17.93
N MET A 227 2.21 -4.21 17.16
CA MET A 227 1.95 -3.42 15.95
C MET A 227 1.13 -4.22 14.93
N LEU A 228 1.57 -5.44 14.60
CA LEU A 228 0.92 -6.26 13.56
C LEU A 228 -0.48 -6.74 13.99
N ASP A 229 -0.67 -7.05 15.28
CA ASP A 229 -1.99 -7.40 15.85
C ASP A 229 -3.01 -6.25 15.70
N SER A 230 -2.59 -5.03 16.04
CA SER A 230 -3.40 -3.82 15.83
C SER A 230 -3.75 -3.61 14.35
N MET A 231 -2.82 -3.92 13.44
CA MET A 231 -3.06 -3.81 12.00
C MET A 231 -4.09 -4.81 11.49
N GLY A 232 -4.02 -6.07 11.93
CA GLY A 232 -5.03 -7.08 11.61
C GLY A 232 -6.43 -6.63 12.04
N THR A 233 -6.53 -6.04 13.23
CA THR A 233 -7.79 -5.46 13.73
C THR A 233 -8.30 -4.32 12.84
N HIS A 234 -7.43 -3.39 12.44
CA HIS A 234 -7.81 -2.28 11.56
C HIS A 234 -8.23 -2.75 10.16
N LEU A 235 -7.55 -3.75 9.60
CA LEU A 235 -7.91 -4.37 8.31
C LEU A 235 -9.30 -4.98 8.37
N ALA A 236 -9.59 -5.80 9.38
CA ALA A 236 -10.89 -6.45 9.56
C ALA A 236 -12.06 -5.44 9.69
N GLN A 237 -11.81 -4.26 10.24
CA GLN A 237 -12.81 -3.19 10.37
C GLN A 237 -13.01 -2.37 9.08
N SER A 238 -12.02 -2.34 8.19
CA SER A 238 -12.05 -1.52 6.95
C SER A 238 -13.01 -2.06 5.88
N THR A 239 -13.29 -3.35 5.94
CA THR A 239 -13.98 -4.17 4.94
C THR A 239 -15.40 -3.72 4.63
N SER A 240 -16.03 -3.12 5.63
CA SER A 240 -17.42 -2.66 5.64
C SER A 240 -17.61 -1.22 5.15
N LYS A 241 -16.54 -0.52 4.74
CA LYS A 241 -16.59 0.94 4.57
C LYS A 241 -16.04 1.42 3.20
N ASN A 242 -16.60 2.53 2.71
CA ASN A 242 -16.30 3.15 1.41
C ASN A 242 -15.01 4.03 1.38
N TRP A 243 -14.00 3.66 2.16
CA TRP A 243 -12.69 4.35 2.21
C TRP A 243 -11.54 3.40 1.90
N CYS A 244 -10.37 3.96 1.64
CA CYS A 244 -9.12 3.22 1.39
C CYS A 244 -8.23 3.35 2.62
N LEU A 245 -8.11 2.30 3.43
CA LEU A 245 -7.30 2.34 4.64
C LEU A 245 -5.82 2.41 4.26
N VAL A 246 -5.06 3.20 5.01
CA VAL A 246 -3.61 3.31 4.88
C VAL A 246 -2.98 2.84 6.18
N ILE A 247 -2.27 1.73 6.14
CA ILE A 247 -1.61 1.14 7.30
C ILE A 247 -0.12 1.42 7.23
N LYS A 248 0.44 2.07 8.26
CA LYS A 248 1.87 2.36 8.30
C LYS A 248 2.61 1.32 9.14
N THR A 249 3.40 0.45 8.53
CA THR A 249 4.31 -0.50 9.20
C THR A 249 5.68 0.15 9.42
N VAL A 250 5.71 1.22 10.22
CA VAL A 250 6.94 2.00 10.44
C VAL A 250 7.21 2.20 11.93
N LEU A 251 8.47 2.03 12.34
CA LEU A 251 8.88 2.22 13.72
C LEU A 251 9.55 3.59 13.86
N LYS A 252 9.02 4.41 14.78
CA LYS A 252 9.65 5.70 15.11
C LYS A 252 10.88 5.46 15.98
N PRO A 253 12.06 5.97 15.61
CA PRO A 253 13.23 5.85 16.46
C PRO A 253 13.04 6.64 17.75
N SER A 254 13.31 6.03 18.90
CA SER A 254 13.30 6.76 20.17
C SER A 254 14.52 7.68 20.25
N ARG A 255 14.36 8.82 20.95
CA ARG A 255 15.45 9.80 21.15
C ARG A 255 16.69 9.12 21.73
N TRP A 256 16.51 8.28 22.76
CA TRP A 256 17.58 7.51 23.39
C TRP A 256 18.35 6.60 22.43
N MET A 257 17.68 6.01 21.43
CA MET A 257 18.34 5.17 20.45
C MET A 257 19.24 5.99 19.52
N VAL A 258 18.75 7.15 19.06
CA VAL A 258 19.55 8.07 18.22
C VAL A 258 20.80 8.51 18.98
N LEU A 259 20.67 8.81 20.27
CA LEU A 259 21.77 9.22 21.15
C LEU A 259 22.81 8.10 21.35
N ARG A 260 22.37 6.86 21.59
CA ARG A 260 23.27 5.72 21.85
C ARG A 260 23.89 5.11 20.60
N CYS A 261 23.31 5.35 19.42
CA CYS A 261 23.76 4.77 18.16
C CYS A 261 23.94 5.85 17.07
N PRO A 262 24.82 6.85 17.27
CA PRO A 262 24.93 8.00 16.37
C PRO A 262 25.46 7.66 14.96
N PHE A 263 26.11 6.51 14.81
CA PHE A 263 26.61 5.99 13.52
C PHE A 263 25.68 4.95 12.88
N ALA A 264 24.55 4.62 13.52
CA ALA A 264 23.54 3.75 12.94
C ALA A 264 22.54 4.55 12.09
N ASN A 265 21.56 3.86 11.51
CA ASN A 265 20.50 4.45 10.70
C ASN A 265 19.19 3.69 10.90
N LEU A 266 18.09 4.30 10.45
CA LEU A 266 16.75 3.73 10.57
C LEU A 266 16.65 2.34 9.91
N ARG A 267 17.33 2.16 8.77
CA ARG A 267 17.37 0.89 8.02
C ARG A 267 17.93 -0.25 8.84
N SER A 268 19.11 -0.06 9.42
CA SER A 268 19.84 -1.13 10.10
C SER A 268 19.24 -1.48 11.46
N LYS A 269 18.61 -0.51 12.13
CA LYS A 269 18.05 -0.69 13.47
C LYS A 269 16.58 -1.11 13.50
N HIS A 270 15.78 -0.67 12.54
CA HIS A 270 14.35 -0.97 12.53
C HIS A 270 13.92 -1.77 11.30
N ALA A 271 14.09 -1.22 10.10
CA ALA A 271 13.46 -1.79 8.92
C ALA A 271 13.89 -3.23 8.61
N LYS A 272 15.19 -3.54 8.70
CA LYS A 272 15.68 -4.91 8.52
C LYS A 272 15.15 -5.90 9.55
N SER A 273 14.98 -5.46 10.81
CA SER A 273 14.45 -6.32 11.87
C SER A 273 12.93 -6.50 11.76
N LEU A 274 12.25 -5.49 11.22
CA LEU A 274 10.80 -5.48 11.11
C LEU A 274 10.31 -6.25 9.88
N LEU A 275 11.04 -6.18 8.77
CA LEU A 275 10.64 -6.76 7.49
C LEU A 275 10.21 -8.24 7.59
N PRO A 276 10.95 -9.15 8.25
CA PRO A 276 10.52 -10.55 8.38
C PRO A 276 9.17 -10.70 9.09
N HIS A 277 8.90 -9.87 10.10
CA HIS A 277 7.63 -9.90 10.84
C HIS A 277 6.48 -9.41 9.97
N VAL A 278 6.70 -8.34 9.19
CA VAL A 278 5.70 -7.83 8.23
C VAL A 278 5.42 -8.86 7.16
N LEU A 279 6.44 -9.50 6.59
CA LEU A 279 6.26 -10.55 5.58
C LEU A 279 5.48 -11.75 6.15
N ALA A 280 5.82 -12.22 7.34
CA ALA A 280 5.10 -13.30 8.00
C ALA A 280 3.62 -12.95 8.25
N PHE A 281 3.35 -11.71 8.64
CA PHE A 281 1.98 -11.20 8.78
C PHE A 281 1.24 -11.17 7.43
N LEU A 282 1.86 -10.65 6.36
CA LEU A 282 1.24 -10.63 5.02
C LEU A 282 0.91 -12.05 4.53
N VAL A 283 1.78 -13.02 4.81
CA VAL A 283 1.51 -14.44 4.51
C VAL A 283 0.35 -14.96 5.35
N SER A 284 0.26 -14.62 6.65
CA SER A 284 -0.87 -15.08 7.48
C SER A 284 -2.20 -14.51 7.00
N GLN A 285 -2.21 -13.28 6.48
CA GLN A 285 -3.41 -12.67 5.92
C GLN A 285 -3.98 -13.44 4.72
N LYS A 286 -3.15 -14.17 3.97
CA LYS A 286 -3.57 -14.99 2.82
C LYS A 286 -4.62 -16.04 3.22
N ASN A 287 -4.55 -16.57 4.44
CA ASN A 287 -5.38 -17.69 4.89
C ASN A 287 -6.73 -17.26 5.50
N ASP A 288 -6.87 -15.99 5.92
CA ASP A 288 -8.00 -15.51 6.73
C ASP A 288 -8.93 -14.54 5.98
N ASN A 289 -8.98 -14.62 4.64
CA ASN A 289 -9.67 -13.66 3.75
C ASN A 289 -9.12 -12.22 3.91
N TYR A 290 -7.93 -11.97 3.38
CA TYR A 290 -7.31 -10.64 3.37
C TYR A 290 -8.21 -9.58 2.71
N PHE A 291 -8.27 -8.40 3.35
CA PHE A 291 -9.02 -7.26 2.85
C PHE A 291 -8.07 -6.17 2.36
N PRO A 292 -7.88 -6.03 1.04
CA PRO A 292 -6.73 -5.28 0.54
C PRO A 292 -6.89 -3.78 0.71
N ASN A 293 -5.81 -3.15 1.15
CA ASN A 293 -5.71 -1.72 1.38
C ASN A 293 -4.25 -1.27 1.14
N VAL A 294 -3.95 0.00 1.39
CA VAL A 294 -2.58 0.50 1.30
C VAL A 294 -1.78 0.07 2.53
N ILE A 295 -0.61 -0.53 2.33
CA ILE A 295 0.35 -0.82 3.42
C ILE A 295 1.66 -0.12 3.11
N VAL A 296 2.16 0.65 4.07
CA VAL A 296 3.28 1.59 3.90
C VAL A 296 4.47 1.18 4.76
N ALA A 297 5.66 1.08 4.18
CA ALA A 297 6.89 0.76 4.91
C ALA A 297 8.06 1.73 4.61
N ASP A 298 9.06 1.70 5.49
CA ASP A 298 10.39 2.27 5.23
C ASP A 298 11.25 1.30 4.41
N PHE A 299 12.13 1.82 3.57
CA PHE A 299 13.12 1.08 2.78
C PHE A 299 12.53 -0.05 1.92
N VAL A 300 11.59 0.33 1.06
CA VAL A 300 10.81 -0.58 0.21
C VAL A 300 11.65 -1.43 -0.74
N GLU A 301 12.91 -1.05 -1.01
CA GLU A 301 13.85 -1.80 -1.85
C GLU A 301 14.53 -2.97 -1.13
N LEU A 302 14.37 -3.10 0.19
CA LEU A 302 14.99 -4.17 0.97
C LEU A 302 14.68 -5.55 0.39
N ASP A 303 15.70 -6.41 0.45
CA ASP A 303 15.67 -7.81 0.02
C ASP A 303 15.04 -7.99 -1.37
N ASN A 304 15.53 -7.20 -2.33
CA ASN A 304 15.05 -7.17 -3.71
C ASN A 304 13.54 -6.84 -3.81
N ALA A 305 13.12 -5.79 -3.10
CA ALA A 305 11.74 -5.37 -2.99
C ALA A 305 10.80 -6.48 -2.47
N ALA A 306 11.23 -7.22 -1.44
CA ALA A 306 10.44 -8.29 -0.83
C ALA A 306 9.08 -7.77 -0.30
N PHE A 307 9.07 -6.60 0.33
CA PHE A 307 7.85 -6.00 0.87
C PHE A 307 6.83 -5.65 -0.24
N PRO A 308 7.17 -4.84 -1.27
CA PRO A 308 6.22 -4.57 -2.34
C PRO A 308 5.77 -5.83 -3.07
N ARG A 309 6.69 -6.78 -3.33
CA ARG A 309 6.39 -8.03 -4.02
C ARG A 309 5.36 -8.88 -3.26
N ALA A 310 5.54 -9.02 -1.95
CA ALA A 310 4.61 -9.76 -1.12
C ALA A 310 3.20 -9.16 -1.19
N ILE A 311 3.08 -7.83 -1.13
CA ILE A 311 1.77 -7.14 -1.23
C ILE A 311 1.17 -7.29 -2.62
N VAL A 312 1.96 -7.09 -3.68
CA VAL A 312 1.46 -7.22 -5.07
C VAL A 312 0.90 -8.62 -5.31
N ASN A 313 1.59 -9.66 -4.84
CA ASN A 313 1.16 -11.06 -5.00
C ASN A 313 -0.21 -11.34 -4.35
N LEU A 314 -0.60 -10.62 -3.29
CA LEU A 314 -1.93 -10.77 -2.68
C LEU A 314 -3.08 -10.42 -3.64
N ASN A 315 -2.81 -9.69 -4.73
CA ASN A 315 -3.82 -9.41 -5.77
C ASN A 315 -3.98 -10.56 -6.77
N TYR A 316 -3.05 -11.52 -6.86
CA TYR A 316 -3.03 -12.54 -7.91
C TYR A 316 -3.43 -13.93 -7.41
N ASP A 317 -3.51 -14.09 -6.09
CA ASP A 317 -3.98 -15.30 -5.45
C ASP A 317 -5.49 -15.52 -5.74
N PRO A 318 -5.90 -16.74 -6.12
CA PRO A 318 -7.30 -17.04 -6.42
C PRO A 318 -8.15 -16.89 -5.15
N ASP A 319 -9.25 -16.13 -5.26
CA ASP A 319 -10.29 -16.08 -4.23
C ASP A 319 -10.94 -17.47 -4.12
N PRO A 320 -10.84 -18.16 -2.97
CA PRO A 320 -11.43 -19.49 -2.79
C PRO A 320 -12.96 -19.50 -2.98
N ASN A 321 -13.63 -18.34 -2.98
CA ASN A 321 -15.07 -18.24 -3.23
C ASN A 321 -15.46 -18.10 -4.70
N ASN A 322 -14.53 -17.75 -5.60
CA ASN A 322 -14.83 -17.52 -7.01
C ASN A 322 -14.77 -18.83 -7.85
N ASP A 323 -14.00 -19.83 -7.39
CA ASP A 323 -13.94 -21.15 -8.02
C ASP A 323 -15.25 -21.95 -7.88
N GLN A 324 -16.07 -21.67 -6.87
CA GLN A 324 -17.39 -22.30 -6.75
C GLN A 324 -18.41 -21.75 -7.77
N ILE A 325 -18.19 -20.55 -8.31
CA ILE A 325 -19.08 -19.95 -9.32
C ILE A 325 -18.70 -20.44 -10.72
N SER A 326 -17.40 -20.65 -11.00
CA SER A 326 -16.95 -21.20 -12.28
C SER A 326 -17.37 -22.67 -12.46
N LEU A 327 -17.30 -23.49 -11.41
CA LEU A 327 -17.70 -24.91 -11.44
C LEU A 327 -19.22 -25.13 -11.53
N LYS A 328 -20.06 -24.16 -11.15
CA LYS A 328 -21.52 -24.25 -11.32
C LYS A 328 -22.00 -23.88 -12.73
N SER A 329 -21.17 -23.20 -13.52
CA SER A 329 -21.52 -22.77 -14.88
C SER A 329 -21.30 -23.83 -15.96
N THR A 330 -20.48 -24.86 -15.68
CA THR A 330 -20.16 -25.96 -16.62
C THR A 330 -20.92 -27.26 -16.35
N GLY A 331 -21.82 -27.27 -15.35
CA GLY A 331 -22.57 -28.45 -14.91
C GLY A 331 -24.01 -28.57 -15.42
N GLN A 332 -24.34 -28.09 -16.62
CA GLN A 332 -25.63 -28.39 -17.26
C GLN A 332 -25.49 -28.60 -18.77
N LYS A 333 -25.12 -29.82 -19.17
CA LYS A 333 -25.66 -30.53 -20.35
C LYS A 333 -25.01 -31.90 -20.49
N GLU A 334 -25.81 -32.92 -20.19
CA GLU A 334 -25.93 -34.22 -20.87
C GLU A 334 -26.36 -35.31 -19.86
N ARG A 335 -27.67 -35.40 -19.61
CA ARG A 335 -28.30 -36.68 -19.27
C ARG A 335 -28.99 -37.20 -20.53
N LYS A 336 -28.25 -37.93 -21.36
CA LYS A 336 -28.84 -38.81 -22.38
C LYS A 336 -29.35 -40.07 -21.70
N SER A 337 -30.61 -40.38 -21.97
CA SER A 337 -31.32 -41.56 -21.52
C SER A 337 -30.63 -42.85 -21.98
N PHE A 338 -30.39 -43.78 -21.06
CA PHE A 338 -30.38 -45.19 -21.39
C PHE A 338 -31.46 -45.88 -20.53
N ARG A 339 -32.60 -46.15 -21.17
CA ARG A 339 -33.53 -47.18 -20.73
C ARG A 339 -32.86 -48.52 -21.01
N ASN A 340 -32.64 -49.33 -19.97
CA ASN A 340 -32.57 -50.77 -20.15
C ASN A 340 -33.45 -51.44 -19.10
N SER A 341 -34.53 -52.00 -19.62
CA SER A 341 -35.45 -52.92 -18.97
C SER A 341 -34.74 -54.22 -18.58
N ARG A 342 -34.96 -54.70 -17.36
CA ARG A 342 -35.13 -56.13 -17.08
C ARG A 342 -35.92 -56.32 -15.78
N LEU A 343 -37.08 -56.93 -15.96
CA LEU A 343 -38.01 -57.47 -14.98
C LEU A 343 -37.37 -58.61 -14.20
N PHE A 344 -37.62 -58.71 -12.89
CA PHE A 344 -37.85 -59.98 -12.20
C PHE A 344 -38.76 -59.75 -10.98
N HIS A 345 -39.82 -60.56 -10.89
CA HIS A 345 -40.85 -60.57 -9.86
C HIS A 345 -40.34 -61.11 -8.51
N PRO A 346 -41.00 -60.76 -7.38
CA PRO A 346 -40.72 -61.33 -6.07
C PRO A 346 -41.63 -62.55 -5.79
N HIS A 347 -41.05 -63.60 -5.18
CA HIS A 347 -41.82 -64.66 -4.53
C HIS A 347 -42.00 -64.35 -3.05
N SER A 348 -43.25 -64.48 -2.63
CA SER A 348 -43.74 -64.50 -1.25
C SER A 348 -43.29 -65.75 -0.49
N HIS A 349 -42.94 -65.61 0.79
CA HIS A 349 -43.51 -66.47 1.84
C HIS A 349 -43.47 -65.82 3.22
N SER A 350 -44.59 -66.02 3.91
CA SER A 350 -45.00 -65.63 5.26
C SER A 350 -44.20 -66.27 6.38
N HIS A 351 -44.04 -65.58 7.51
CA HIS A 351 -44.44 -66.12 8.82
C HIS A 351 -44.71 -65.01 9.85
N THR A 352 -45.86 -65.17 10.49
CA THR A 352 -46.44 -64.47 11.63
C THR A 352 -45.70 -64.74 12.95
N HIS A 353 -45.57 -63.73 13.82
CA HIS A 353 -45.97 -63.88 15.23
C HIS A 353 -46.23 -62.52 15.92
N GLN A 354 -47.42 -62.42 16.50
CA GLN A 354 -47.88 -61.39 17.44
C GLN A 354 -47.31 -61.63 18.85
N HIS A 355 -47.01 -60.54 19.57
CA HIS A 355 -47.54 -60.17 20.92
C HIS A 355 -46.68 -59.03 21.49
N ASN A 356 -47.19 -57.81 21.74
CA ASN A 356 -48.12 -57.29 22.77
C ASN A 356 -47.39 -56.42 23.80
N LYS A 357 -47.88 -55.16 23.93
CA LYS A 357 -47.99 -54.32 25.14
C LYS A 357 -46.68 -53.89 25.83
N LEU A 358 -46.52 -52.66 26.30
CA LEU A 358 -47.42 -51.55 26.63
C LEU A 358 -46.56 -50.26 26.65
#